data_AF-A0A2K1E1J1-F1
#
_entry.id   AF-A0A2K1E1J1-F1
#
_cell.length_a   1.000
_cell.length_b   1.000
_cell.length_c   1.000
_cell.angle_alpha   90.00
_cell.angle_beta   90.00
_cell.angle_gamma   90.00
#
_symmetry.space_group_name_H-M   'P 1'
#
loop_
_entity.id
_entity.type
_entity.pdbx_description
1 polymer ?
#
loop_
_entity_poly.entity_id
_entity_poly.type
_entity_poly.pdbx_seq_one_letter_code
_entity_poly.pdbx_strand_id
1 'polypeptide(L)'
;MLASIQDLDGALQSPITGEALKFENGRVSRRTSVGGSEPCDFPVARGKPVLIDFANSVIRREDLETTGAESAIERPRYSFATKLIKSLLSPEKKSTRRNVCRLISELKRRSDRPRVLVIGGGSEGQGMKALYVDPDVEIFAFDIYSTPQVQFVADAHDIPIIDCYFDGVVVQAVLEHVLEPQRVVDEIRRVLKPGGLVYAETPFMQQVHEGAYDFTRFTESGHRYLFRRFALIDSGASGGPGRQLMWAVDYFVRSVFRSRAAGKIAKLAFFWAVYFDAIIPADYAIDGASGVYFLGTKSDQAVGPDAIIAHYGGAQ
;
A
#
# COMPACT_ATOMS: atom_id res chain seq x y z
N MET A 1 14.87 8.85 -3.36
CA MET A 1 14.38 10.16 -3.89
C MET A 1 13.06 9.96 -4.64
N LEU A 2 12.08 10.85 -4.46
CA LEU A 2 10.81 10.79 -5.22
C LEU A 2 11.04 11.27 -6.67
N ALA A 3 10.70 10.42 -7.64
CA ALA A 3 10.85 10.69 -9.06
C ALA A 3 9.81 11.70 -9.57
N SER A 4 10.09 12.28 -10.73
CA SER A 4 9.14 13.11 -11.46
C SER A 4 8.26 12.25 -12.37
N ILE A 5 7.13 12.80 -12.83
CA ILE A 5 6.31 12.13 -13.85
C ILE A 5 7.06 12.01 -15.18
N GLN A 6 8.02 12.91 -15.45
CA GLN A 6 8.86 12.88 -16.63
C GLN A 6 9.82 11.68 -16.65
N ASP A 7 10.18 11.16 -15.47
CA ASP A 7 10.99 9.93 -15.35
C ASP A 7 10.21 8.65 -15.73
N LEU A 8 8.90 8.78 -15.98
CA LEU A 8 8.03 7.73 -16.54
C LEU A 8 7.80 7.89 -18.04
N ASP A 9 8.50 8.81 -18.72
CA ASP A 9 8.36 8.95 -20.15
C ASP A 9 8.75 7.65 -20.89
N GLY A 10 7.84 7.16 -21.74
CA GLY A 10 7.98 5.87 -22.42
C GLY A 10 7.56 4.66 -21.59
N ALA A 11 7.21 4.83 -20.31
CA ALA A 11 6.69 3.77 -19.44
C ALA A 11 5.18 3.85 -19.21
N LEU A 12 4.57 5.01 -19.46
CA LEU A 12 3.12 5.21 -19.31
C LEU A 12 2.34 4.48 -20.42
N GLN A 13 1.25 3.82 -20.04
CA GLN A 13 0.30 3.21 -20.96
C GLN A 13 -1.15 3.46 -20.53
N SER A 14 -2.06 3.38 -21.49
CA SER A 14 -3.49 3.52 -21.25
C SER A 14 -4.01 2.35 -20.40
N PRO A 15 -4.66 2.60 -19.25
CA PRO A 15 -5.29 1.54 -18.46
C PRO A 15 -6.48 0.88 -19.20
N ILE A 16 -6.99 1.51 -20.26
CA ILE A 16 -8.15 1.03 -21.03
C ILE A 16 -7.69 0.19 -22.23
N THR A 17 -6.66 0.65 -22.94
CA THR A 17 -6.26 0.09 -24.26
C THR A 17 -4.87 -0.53 -24.27
N GLY A 18 -4.04 -0.28 -23.26
CA GLY A 18 -2.63 -0.68 -23.22
C GLY A 18 -1.72 0.12 -24.16
N GLU A 19 -2.24 1.12 -24.89
CA GLU A 19 -1.43 1.91 -25.81
C GLU A 19 -0.49 2.86 -25.07
N ALA A 20 0.70 3.09 -25.63
CA ALA A 20 1.70 3.94 -25.03
C ALA A 20 1.23 5.40 -24.93
N LEU A 21 1.39 5.98 -23.74
CA LEU A 21 1.01 7.36 -23.43
C LEU A 21 2.24 8.25 -23.25
N LYS A 22 1.99 9.56 -23.33
CA LYS A 22 2.90 10.63 -22.98
C LYS A 22 2.15 11.66 -22.14
N PHE A 23 2.79 12.21 -21.12
CA PHE A 23 2.29 13.36 -20.36
C PHE A 23 3.23 14.54 -20.51
N GLU A 24 2.78 15.58 -21.22
CA GLU A 24 3.57 16.76 -21.52
C GLU A 24 2.68 18.00 -21.55
N ASN A 25 3.18 19.14 -21.06
CA ASN A 25 2.45 20.41 -21.04
C ASN A 25 1.05 20.31 -20.42
N GLY A 26 0.90 19.48 -19.38
CA GLY A 26 -0.38 19.29 -18.68
C GLY A 26 -1.43 18.54 -19.50
N ARG A 27 -1.03 17.75 -20.50
CA ARG A 27 -1.94 16.95 -21.33
C ARG A 27 -1.44 15.52 -21.49
N VAL A 28 -2.39 14.58 -21.52
CA VAL A 28 -2.14 13.18 -21.85
C VAL A 28 -2.37 12.99 -23.35
N SER A 29 -1.43 12.36 -24.03
CA SER A 29 -1.54 12.00 -25.43
C SER A 29 -1.05 10.57 -25.70
N ARG A 30 -1.65 9.91 -26.69
CA ARG A 30 -1.22 8.63 -27.22
C ARG A 30 -0.02 8.83 -28.12
N ARG A 31 1.00 7.98 -28.01
CA ARG A 31 2.15 7.97 -28.94
C ARG A 31 1.73 7.30 -30.26
N THR A 32 1.97 7.96 -31.39
CA THR A 32 1.73 7.37 -32.71
C THR A 32 3.02 6.76 -33.28
N SER A 33 2.88 5.76 -34.16
CA SER A 33 4.00 5.05 -34.80
C SER A 33 4.90 5.94 -35.65
N VAL A 34 4.42 7.13 -36.03
CA VAL A 34 5.13 8.11 -36.90
C VAL A 34 5.79 9.24 -36.07
N GLY A 35 5.96 9.05 -34.75
CA GLY A 35 6.60 10.03 -33.87
C GLY A 35 5.74 11.23 -33.49
N GLY A 36 4.43 11.19 -33.79
CA GLY A 36 3.44 12.18 -33.36
C GLY A 36 2.74 11.77 -32.05
N SER A 37 1.82 12.61 -31.59
CA SER A 37 0.95 12.27 -30.46
C SER A 37 -0.47 12.78 -30.65
N GLU A 38 -1.46 11.97 -30.30
CA GLU A 38 -2.88 12.34 -30.39
C GLU A 38 -3.47 12.54 -28.99
N PRO A 39 -4.26 13.61 -28.74
CA PRO A 39 -4.86 13.84 -27.43
C PRO A 39 -5.73 12.66 -26.96
N CYS A 40 -5.63 12.32 -25.67
CA CYS A 40 -6.49 11.34 -25.02
C CYS A 40 -7.46 12.02 -24.05
N ASP A 41 -8.63 11.41 -23.87
CA ASP A 41 -9.63 11.85 -22.89
C ASP A 41 -9.29 11.34 -21.48
N PHE A 42 -8.14 11.75 -20.95
CA PHE A 42 -7.77 11.55 -19.55
C PHE A 42 -7.74 12.90 -18.83
N PRO A 43 -8.45 13.07 -17.69
CA PRO A 43 -8.44 14.32 -16.95
C PRO A 43 -7.07 14.58 -16.31
N VAL A 44 -6.87 15.83 -15.89
CA VAL A 44 -5.67 16.26 -15.18
C VAL A 44 -6.08 16.92 -13.87
N ALA A 45 -5.61 16.37 -12.75
CA ALA A 45 -5.93 16.84 -11.41
C ALA A 45 -4.68 17.42 -10.74
N ARG A 46 -4.71 18.72 -10.43
CA ARG A 46 -3.60 19.46 -9.79
C ARG A 46 -2.26 19.27 -10.53
N GLY A 47 -2.31 19.30 -11.86
CA GLY A 47 -1.13 19.15 -12.73
C GLY A 47 -0.63 17.72 -12.91
N LYS A 48 -1.40 16.70 -12.48
CA LYS A 48 -1.05 15.28 -12.61
C LYS A 48 -2.05 14.55 -13.48
N PRO A 49 -1.61 13.62 -14.35
CA PRO A 49 -2.53 12.87 -15.19
C PRO A 49 -3.37 11.92 -14.34
N VAL A 50 -4.66 11.83 -14.65
CA VAL A 50 -5.60 10.89 -14.06
C VAL A 50 -5.83 9.76 -15.06
N LEU A 51 -5.20 8.62 -14.78
CA LEU A 51 -5.14 7.45 -15.65
C LEU A 51 -5.98 6.34 -15.00
N ILE A 52 -7.30 6.50 -15.05
CA ILE A 52 -8.29 5.58 -14.48
C ILE A 52 -9.23 5.10 -15.60
N ASP A 53 -9.50 3.80 -15.65
CA ASP A 53 -10.65 3.28 -16.38
C ASP A 53 -11.92 3.44 -15.51
N PHE A 54 -12.59 4.58 -15.66
CA PHE A 54 -13.77 4.92 -14.86
C PHE A 54 -14.96 3.97 -15.08
N ALA A 55 -14.99 3.20 -16.17
CA ALA A 55 -16.05 2.23 -16.42
C ALA A 55 -15.94 1.01 -15.51
N ASN A 56 -14.72 0.69 -15.05
CA ASN A 56 -14.41 -0.49 -14.23
C ASN A 56 -13.86 -0.12 -12.84
N SER A 57 -13.99 1.14 -12.43
CA SER A 57 -13.53 1.64 -11.13
C SER A 57 -14.69 2.01 -10.20
N VAL A 58 -14.45 1.91 -8.89
CA VAL A 58 -15.34 2.48 -7.87
C VAL A 58 -15.27 4.01 -7.82
N ILE A 59 -14.23 4.60 -8.42
CA ILE A 59 -14.04 6.04 -8.51
C ILE A 59 -14.90 6.59 -9.64
N ARG A 60 -15.71 7.61 -9.34
CA ARG A 60 -16.53 8.29 -10.34
C ARG A 60 -15.78 9.48 -10.91
N ARG A 61 -15.82 9.64 -12.23
CA ARG A 61 -15.19 10.76 -12.94
C ARG A 61 -15.69 12.12 -12.45
N GLU A 62 -17.01 12.27 -12.29
CA GLU A 62 -17.64 13.50 -11.84
C GLU A 62 -17.16 13.95 -10.44
N ASP A 63 -17.09 13.00 -9.50
CA ASP A 63 -16.63 13.27 -8.12
C ASP A 63 -15.15 13.67 -8.11
N LEU A 64 -14.33 13.00 -8.92
CA LEU A 64 -12.90 13.27 -9.03
C LEU A 64 -12.64 14.65 -9.65
N GLU A 65 -13.36 15.01 -10.72
CA GLU A 65 -13.22 16.30 -11.39
C GLU A 65 -13.73 17.44 -10.49
N THR A 66 -14.83 17.23 -9.77
CA THR A 66 -15.40 18.21 -8.82
C THR A 66 -14.45 18.51 -7.66
N THR A 67 -13.79 17.47 -7.13
CA THR A 67 -12.87 17.61 -6.00
C THR A 67 -11.43 17.91 -6.41
N GLY A 68 -11.11 17.84 -7.71
CA GLY A 68 -9.73 17.87 -8.20
C GLY A 68 -8.87 16.74 -7.64
N ALA A 69 -9.46 15.56 -7.45
CA ALA A 69 -8.88 14.38 -6.80
C ALA A 69 -8.33 14.67 -5.39
N GLU A 70 -9.03 15.50 -4.61
CA GLU A 70 -8.68 15.70 -3.20
C GLU A 70 -8.99 14.46 -2.36
N SER A 71 -8.18 14.22 -1.32
CA SER A 71 -8.45 13.17 -0.34
C SER A 71 -9.81 13.40 0.31
N ALA A 72 -10.77 12.51 0.06
CA ALA A 72 -12.08 12.52 0.71
C ALA A 72 -11.99 12.27 2.23
N ILE A 73 -10.85 11.77 2.70
CA ILE A 73 -10.58 11.49 4.11
C ILE A 73 -9.84 12.68 4.72
N GLU A 74 -10.50 13.38 5.65
CA GLU A 74 -9.86 14.39 6.48
C GLU A 74 -8.85 13.75 7.44
N ARG A 75 -7.58 14.17 7.34
CA ARG A 75 -6.50 13.69 8.21
C ARG A 75 -6.29 14.67 9.37
N PRO A 76 -6.39 14.25 10.64
CA PRO A 76 -6.24 15.15 11.77
C PRO A 76 -4.84 15.80 11.83
N ARG A 77 -4.77 17.13 11.92
CA ARG A 77 -3.52 17.86 12.20
C ARG A 77 -3.28 17.88 13.71
N TYR A 78 -2.24 17.17 14.17
CA TYR A 78 -1.88 17.08 15.59
C TYR A 78 -0.97 18.26 16.01
N SER A 79 -1.35 18.96 17.08
CA SER A 79 -0.51 19.93 17.81
C SER A 79 0.71 19.25 18.48
N PHE A 80 1.71 20.02 18.93
CA PHE A 80 2.92 19.46 19.55
C PHE A 80 2.65 18.57 20.78
N ALA A 81 1.75 18.99 21.68
CA ALA A 81 1.34 18.18 22.83
C ALA A 81 0.61 16.89 22.42
N THR A 82 -0.24 16.95 21.39
CA THR A 82 -0.93 15.76 20.87
C THR A 82 -0.03 14.84 20.05
N LYS A 83 1.10 15.34 19.51
CA LYS A 83 2.16 14.50 18.92
C LYS A 83 2.89 13.67 19.98
N LEU A 84 3.16 14.23 21.17
CA LEU A 84 3.79 13.49 22.27
C LEU A 84 2.87 12.36 22.77
N ILE A 85 1.60 12.67 22.99
CA ILE A 85 0.55 11.69 23.35
C ILE A 85 0.38 10.64 22.24
N LYS A 86 0.38 11.04 20.96
CA LYS A 86 0.31 10.11 19.83
C LYS A 86 1.53 9.18 19.77
N SER A 87 2.73 9.68 20.05
CA SER A 87 3.97 8.89 20.09
C SER A 87 3.92 7.82 21.19
N LEU A 88 3.37 8.15 22.36
CA LEU A 88 3.14 7.21 23.47
C LEU A 88 2.03 6.19 23.18
N LEU A 89 0.94 6.60 22.53
CA LEU A 89 -0.24 5.75 22.28
C LEU A 89 -0.18 4.96 20.98
N SER A 90 0.76 5.28 20.10
CA SER A 90 0.94 4.66 18.79
C SER A 90 2.41 4.79 18.39
N PRO A 91 3.31 4.08 19.11
CA PRO A 91 4.72 4.09 18.79
C PRO A 91 4.93 3.59 17.36
N GLU A 92 5.99 4.09 16.73
CA GLU A 92 6.38 3.72 15.37
C GLU A 92 6.48 2.20 15.23
N LYS A 93 5.93 1.66 14.13
CA LYS A 93 5.98 0.22 13.84
C LYS A 93 7.42 -0.21 13.57
N LYS A 94 8.13 -0.65 14.62
CA LYS A 94 9.50 -1.17 14.54
C LYS A 94 9.60 -2.35 13.56
N SER A 95 8.56 -3.19 13.49
CA SER A 95 8.40 -4.28 12.53
C SER A 95 8.47 -3.77 11.08
N THR A 96 7.59 -2.85 10.71
CA THR A 96 7.57 -2.24 9.37
C THR A 96 8.92 -1.63 9.01
N ARG A 97 9.51 -0.83 9.90
CA ARG A 97 10.83 -0.23 9.64
C ARG A 97 11.90 -1.28 9.36
N ARG A 98 11.95 -2.36 10.15
CA ARG A 98 12.88 -3.48 9.93
C ARG A 98 12.64 -4.15 8.58
N ASN A 99 11.38 -4.41 8.23
CA ASN A 99 11.01 -5.06 6.98
C ASN A 99 11.34 -4.18 5.76
N VAL A 100 11.12 -2.86 5.85
CA VAL A 100 11.50 -1.90 4.81
C VAL A 100 13.02 -1.82 4.65
N CYS A 101 13.79 -1.81 5.74
CA CYS A 101 15.25 -1.90 5.67
C CYS A 101 15.71 -3.21 5.00
N ARG A 102 15.02 -4.33 5.27
CA ARG A 102 15.28 -5.62 4.61
C ARG A 102 14.97 -5.54 3.11
N LEU A 103 13.83 -4.98 2.72
CA LEU A 103 13.47 -4.73 1.32
C LEU A 103 14.56 -3.92 0.60
N ILE A 104 14.96 -2.78 1.16
CA ILE A 104 16.01 -1.92 0.58
C ILE A 104 17.32 -2.70 0.40
N SER A 105 17.71 -3.48 1.41
CA SER A 105 18.92 -4.31 1.35
C SER A 105 18.84 -5.37 0.24
N GLU A 106 17.69 -6.01 0.06
CA GLU A 106 17.47 -6.99 -1.02
C GLU A 106 17.44 -6.33 -2.41
N LEU A 107 16.86 -5.12 -2.53
CA LEU A 107 16.84 -4.35 -3.76
C LEU A 107 18.25 -3.93 -4.19
N LYS A 108 19.04 -3.40 -3.25
CA LYS A 108 20.42 -2.93 -3.52
C LYS A 108 21.40 -4.05 -3.86
N ARG A 109 21.10 -5.30 -3.48
CA ARG A 109 21.87 -6.46 -3.95
C ARG A 109 21.63 -6.79 -5.43
N ARG A 110 20.56 -6.28 -6.03
CA ARG A 110 20.12 -6.60 -7.40
C ARG A 110 20.29 -5.45 -8.38
N SER A 111 20.26 -4.22 -7.89
CA SER A 111 20.41 -3.00 -8.68
C SER A 111 21.07 -1.93 -7.82
N ASP A 112 22.04 -1.20 -8.40
CA ASP A 112 22.71 -0.08 -7.73
C ASP A 112 21.74 1.09 -7.47
N ARG A 113 20.71 1.23 -8.32
CA ARG A 113 19.73 2.30 -8.25
C ARG A 113 18.31 1.78 -8.52
N PRO A 114 17.71 1.02 -7.59
CA PRO A 114 16.45 0.32 -7.83
C PRO A 114 15.28 1.28 -8.00
N ARG A 115 14.40 0.97 -8.96
CA ARG A 115 13.11 1.64 -9.16
C ARG A 115 12.02 0.96 -8.34
N VAL A 116 11.41 1.72 -7.44
CA VAL A 116 10.37 1.21 -6.53
C VAL A 116 9.06 1.94 -6.78
N LEU A 117 8.00 1.19 -7.07
CA LEU A 117 6.63 1.69 -7.15
C LEU A 117 5.96 1.60 -5.78
N VAL A 118 5.36 2.69 -5.31
CA VAL A 118 4.51 2.75 -4.12
C VAL A 118 3.07 2.91 -4.55
N ILE A 119 2.26 1.88 -4.31
CA ILE A 119 0.82 1.87 -4.53
C ILE A 119 0.14 2.42 -3.28
N GLY A 120 -0.79 3.38 -3.43
CA GLY A 120 -1.39 4.09 -2.30
C GLY A 120 -0.42 5.11 -1.68
N GLY A 121 0.42 5.73 -2.51
CA GLY A 121 1.47 6.65 -2.10
C GLY A 121 0.98 8.05 -1.72
N GLY A 122 -0.32 8.26 -1.50
CA GLY A 122 -0.91 9.55 -1.15
C GLY A 122 -0.31 10.17 0.12
N SER A 123 0.31 9.36 0.98
CA SER A 123 1.21 9.80 2.05
C SER A 123 2.27 8.78 2.40
N GLU A 124 3.33 9.26 3.05
CA GLU A 124 4.29 8.40 3.74
C GLU A 124 3.59 7.59 4.86
N GLY A 125 3.54 6.27 4.67
CA GLY A 125 3.03 5.34 5.67
C GLY A 125 3.97 5.16 6.87
N GLN A 126 3.43 4.67 7.99
CA GLN A 126 4.23 4.50 9.21
C GLN A 126 5.35 3.45 8.99
N GLY A 127 6.57 3.80 9.37
CA GLY A 127 7.75 2.94 9.22
C GLY A 127 8.37 2.95 7.81
N MET A 128 7.79 3.67 6.85
CA MET A 128 8.29 3.75 5.46
C MET A 128 9.38 4.79 5.24
N LYS A 129 9.66 5.65 6.23
CA LYS A 129 10.62 6.76 6.11
C LYS A 129 11.97 6.34 5.52
N ALA A 130 12.48 5.17 5.92
CA ALA A 130 13.76 4.64 5.43
C ALA A 130 13.80 4.49 3.91
N LEU A 131 12.68 4.13 3.27
CA LEU A 131 12.57 4.03 1.82
C LEU A 131 12.69 5.41 1.17
N TYR A 132 11.91 6.39 1.66
CA TYR A 132 11.82 7.74 1.07
C TYR A 132 13.12 8.54 1.17
N VAL A 133 13.90 8.33 2.24
CA VAL A 133 15.15 9.05 2.48
C VAL A 133 16.38 8.36 1.90
N ASP A 134 16.25 7.15 1.36
CA ASP A 134 17.37 6.46 0.74
C ASP A 134 17.74 7.16 -0.59
N PRO A 135 19.00 7.60 -0.76
CA PRO A 135 19.42 8.35 -1.95
C PRO A 135 19.53 7.48 -3.20
N ASP A 136 19.73 6.17 -3.03
CA ASP A 136 19.97 5.25 -4.14
C ASP A 136 18.66 4.62 -4.64
N VAL A 137 17.57 4.73 -3.88
CA VAL A 137 16.25 4.24 -4.29
C VAL A 137 15.48 5.32 -5.05
N GLU A 138 15.07 5.01 -6.28
CA GLU A 138 14.21 5.87 -7.08
C GLU A 138 12.75 5.48 -6.85
N ILE A 139 11.95 6.40 -6.29
CA ILE A 139 10.57 6.11 -5.89
C ILE A 139 9.59 6.73 -6.87
N PHE A 140 8.69 5.89 -7.37
CA PHE A 140 7.51 6.28 -8.11
C PHE A 140 6.29 5.94 -7.26
N ALA A 141 5.27 6.77 -7.26
CA ALA A 141 4.11 6.62 -6.42
C ALA A 141 2.85 7.06 -7.15
N PHE A 142 1.75 6.34 -6.92
CA PHE A 142 0.42 6.76 -7.33
C PHE A 142 -0.59 6.46 -6.24
N ASP A 143 -1.74 7.11 -6.35
CA ASP A 143 -2.88 6.98 -5.46
C ASP A 143 -4.15 7.34 -6.25
N ILE A 144 -5.33 7.11 -5.69
CA ILE A 144 -6.59 7.63 -6.24
C ILE A 144 -6.76 9.13 -5.94
N TYR A 145 -5.91 9.70 -5.08
CA TYR A 145 -5.87 11.11 -4.74
C TYR A 145 -4.63 11.83 -5.30
N SER A 146 -4.81 13.08 -5.74
CA SER A 146 -3.72 13.94 -6.20
C SER A 146 -3.06 14.68 -5.01
N THR A 147 -2.04 14.05 -4.44
CA THR A 147 -1.20 14.61 -3.36
C THR A 147 0.20 14.94 -3.86
N PRO A 148 0.98 15.82 -3.20
CA PRO A 148 2.36 16.13 -3.64
C PRO A 148 3.29 14.92 -3.81
N GLN A 149 3.02 13.81 -3.11
CA GLN A 149 3.85 12.61 -3.09
C GLN A 149 3.66 11.68 -4.30
N VAL A 150 2.61 11.84 -5.10
CA VAL A 150 2.32 10.95 -6.24
C VAL A 150 2.74 11.56 -7.58
N GLN A 151 3.10 10.76 -8.58
CA GLN A 151 3.42 11.23 -9.93
C GLN A 151 2.17 11.30 -10.81
N PHE A 152 1.20 10.40 -10.58
CA PHE A 152 -0.05 10.31 -11.32
C PHE A 152 -1.17 9.78 -10.41
N VAL A 153 -2.42 9.93 -10.86
CA VAL A 153 -3.60 9.38 -10.20
C VAL A 153 -4.06 8.15 -10.97
N ALA A 154 -4.27 7.01 -10.31
CA ALA A 154 -4.67 5.78 -10.97
C ALA A 154 -5.37 4.80 -10.02
N ASP A 155 -6.10 3.85 -10.60
CA ASP A 155 -6.66 2.68 -9.92
C ASP A 155 -5.65 1.52 -9.98
N ALA A 156 -5.41 0.86 -8.86
CA ALA A 156 -4.44 -0.23 -8.78
C ALA A 156 -4.88 -1.51 -9.50
N HIS A 157 -6.17 -1.62 -9.88
CA HIS A 157 -6.66 -2.73 -10.70
C HIS A 157 -6.13 -2.69 -12.14
N ASP A 158 -5.70 -1.51 -12.62
CA ASP A 158 -5.16 -1.27 -13.96
C ASP A 158 -3.98 -0.28 -13.87
N ILE A 159 -2.80 -0.77 -13.47
CA ILE A 159 -1.64 0.10 -13.27
C ILE A 159 -1.18 0.62 -14.63
N PRO A 160 -1.17 1.94 -14.88
CA PRO A 160 -0.93 2.54 -16.20
C PRO A 160 0.57 2.62 -16.54
N ILE A 161 1.32 1.57 -16.17
CA ILE A 161 2.74 1.39 -16.44
C ILE A 161 2.93 0.09 -17.22
N ILE A 162 3.86 0.10 -18.17
CA ILE A 162 4.28 -1.09 -18.93
C ILE A 162 4.79 -2.23 -18.05
N ASP A 163 4.81 -3.42 -18.62
CA ASP A 163 5.33 -4.63 -17.99
C ASP A 163 6.81 -4.48 -17.62
N CYS A 164 7.23 -5.19 -16.56
CA CYS A 164 8.64 -5.37 -16.20
C CYS A 164 9.44 -4.06 -16.07
N TYR A 165 8.85 -3.03 -15.49
CA TYR A 165 9.47 -1.72 -15.33
C TYR A 165 10.18 -1.52 -13.98
N PHE A 166 9.61 -2.05 -12.89
CA PHE A 166 10.09 -1.80 -11.53
C PHE A 166 10.94 -2.94 -10.96
N ASP A 167 11.91 -2.60 -10.13
CA ASP A 167 12.72 -3.55 -9.35
C ASP A 167 12.00 -3.94 -8.04
N GLY A 168 11.18 -3.04 -7.51
CA GLY A 168 10.39 -3.25 -6.30
C GLY A 168 8.99 -2.64 -6.36
N VAL A 169 8.06 -3.22 -5.62
CA VAL A 169 6.73 -2.66 -5.36
C VAL A 169 6.45 -2.67 -3.86
N VAL A 170 5.90 -1.58 -3.36
CA VAL A 170 5.40 -1.44 -1.99
C VAL A 170 3.90 -1.16 -2.03
N VAL A 171 3.13 -1.94 -1.27
CA VAL A 171 1.68 -1.76 -1.13
C VAL A 171 1.29 -1.89 0.34
N GLN A 172 1.15 -0.77 1.04
CA GLN A 172 0.87 -0.74 2.48
C GLN A 172 -0.53 -0.17 2.72
N ALA A 173 -1.40 -0.98 3.35
CA ALA A 173 -2.76 -0.60 3.71
C ALA A 173 -3.58 -0.11 2.50
N VAL A 174 -3.62 -0.94 1.45
CA VAL A 174 -4.33 -0.69 0.19
C VAL A 174 -5.18 -1.88 -0.22
N LEU A 175 -4.67 -3.11 -0.07
CA LEU A 175 -5.36 -4.31 -0.60
C LEU A 175 -6.68 -4.61 0.13
N GLU A 176 -6.89 -4.05 1.32
CA GLU A 176 -8.18 -4.07 2.02
C GLU A 176 -9.21 -3.10 1.40
N HIS A 177 -8.75 -2.09 0.66
CA HIS A 177 -9.54 -1.00 0.07
C HIS A 177 -9.82 -1.20 -1.42
N VAL A 178 -9.53 -2.38 -1.96
CA VAL A 178 -9.81 -2.74 -3.37
C VAL A 178 -10.81 -3.90 -3.43
N LEU A 179 -11.67 -3.90 -4.45
CA LEU A 179 -12.69 -4.94 -4.62
C LEU A 179 -12.10 -6.27 -5.09
N GLU A 180 -11.07 -6.24 -5.94
CA GLU A 180 -10.43 -7.43 -6.50
C GLU A 180 -8.93 -7.47 -6.15
N PRO A 181 -8.56 -7.73 -4.88
CA PRO A 181 -7.16 -7.67 -4.43
C PRO A 181 -6.26 -8.63 -5.21
N GLN A 182 -6.80 -9.74 -5.72
CA GLN A 182 -6.05 -10.65 -6.59
C GLN A 182 -5.61 -10.00 -7.90
N ARG A 183 -6.50 -9.23 -8.56
CA ARG A 183 -6.20 -8.50 -9.80
C ARG A 183 -5.11 -7.47 -9.57
N VAL A 184 -5.17 -6.74 -8.45
CA VAL A 184 -4.11 -5.80 -8.05
C VAL A 184 -2.77 -6.52 -7.86
N VAL A 185 -2.75 -7.68 -7.20
CA VAL A 185 -1.50 -8.47 -7.05
C VAL A 185 -0.98 -9.00 -8.39
N ASP A 186 -1.86 -9.32 -9.33
CA ASP A 186 -1.47 -9.71 -10.68
C ASP A 186 -0.87 -8.52 -11.47
N GLU A 187 -1.39 -7.30 -11.30
CA GLU A 187 -0.80 -6.07 -11.83
C GLU A 187 0.56 -5.75 -11.20
N ILE A 188 0.69 -5.90 -9.87
CA ILE A 188 1.98 -5.80 -9.17
C ILE A 188 2.99 -6.76 -9.79
N ARG A 189 2.58 -8.01 -10.04
CA ARG A 189 3.42 -9.00 -10.68
C ARG A 189 3.77 -8.58 -12.11
N ARG A 190 2.84 -8.01 -12.89
CA ARG A 190 3.06 -7.57 -14.27
C ARG A 190 4.13 -6.47 -14.35
N VAL A 191 4.00 -5.42 -13.55
CA VAL A 191 4.91 -4.26 -13.59
C VAL A 191 6.29 -4.53 -12.98
N LEU A 192 6.43 -5.58 -12.17
CA LEU A 192 7.74 -6.01 -11.65
C LEU A 192 8.59 -6.70 -12.73
N LYS A 193 9.86 -6.35 -12.80
CA LYS A 193 10.88 -7.09 -13.58
C LYS A 193 10.96 -8.55 -13.11
N PRO A 194 11.45 -9.49 -13.94
CA PRO A 194 11.85 -10.81 -13.46
C PRO A 194 12.79 -10.69 -12.26
N GLY A 195 12.51 -11.43 -11.17
CA GLY A 195 13.27 -11.31 -9.92
C GLY A 195 12.98 -10.03 -9.10
N GLY A 196 12.01 -9.22 -9.50
CA GLY A 196 11.57 -8.04 -8.75
C GLY A 196 10.91 -8.39 -7.40
N LEU A 197 10.91 -7.44 -6.49
CA LEU A 197 10.45 -7.62 -5.10
C LEU A 197 9.09 -6.99 -4.84
N VAL A 198 8.29 -7.59 -3.96
CA VAL A 198 7.09 -6.97 -3.41
C VAL A 198 7.15 -6.96 -1.89
N TYR A 199 6.81 -5.82 -1.29
CA TYR A 199 6.48 -5.69 0.12
C TYR A 199 5.02 -5.25 0.27
N ALA A 200 4.24 -6.03 1.01
CA ALA A 200 2.83 -5.77 1.24
C ALA A 200 2.49 -5.79 2.74
N GLU A 201 1.59 -4.92 3.17
CA GLU A 201 0.97 -4.96 4.49
C GLU A 201 -0.55 -4.80 4.39
N THR A 202 -1.30 -5.63 5.11
CA THR A 202 -2.76 -5.56 5.21
C THR A 202 -3.25 -5.72 6.65
N PRO A 203 -4.44 -5.17 7.00
CA PRO A 203 -5.08 -5.44 8.27
C PRO A 203 -5.52 -6.90 8.39
N PHE A 204 -5.42 -7.44 9.61
CA PHE A 204 -5.96 -8.75 9.97
C PHE A 204 -7.12 -8.60 10.97
N MET A 205 -6.84 -8.40 12.25
CA MET A 205 -7.88 -8.15 13.28
C MET A 205 -8.11 -6.66 13.57
N GLN A 206 -7.71 -5.77 12.66
CA GLN A 206 -8.00 -4.34 12.76
C GLN A 206 -9.47 -4.06 12.42
N GLN A 207 -10.12 -3.23 13.23
CA GLN A 207 -11.49 -2.78 12.99
C GLN A 207 -11.60 -1.97 11.71
N VAL A 208 -12.81 -1.92 11.15
CA VAL A 208 -13.12 -1.15 9.93
C VAL A 208 -12.63 0.29 10.05
N HIS A 209 -11.87 0.74 9.05
CA HIS A 209 -11.41 2.10 8.84
C HIS A 209 -11.84 2.58 7.46
N GLU A 210 -11.82 3.89 7.21
CA GLU A 210 -12.24 4.48 5.92
C GLU A 210 -13.70 4.15 5.49
N GLY A 211 -14.49 3.58 6.41
CA GLY A 211 -15.94 3.43 6.28
C GLY A 211 -16.32 2.41 5.20
N ALA A 212 -17.08 2.87 4.20
CA ALA A 212 -17.62 2.02 3.14
C ALA A 212 -16.56 1.51 2.15
N TYR A 213 -15.34 2.02 2.23
CA TYR A 213 -14.24 1.70 1.30
C TYR A 213 -13.30 0.62 1.85
N ASP A 214 -13.73 -0.16 2.83
CA ASP A 214 -12.92 -1.15 3.51
C ASP A 214 -13.57 -2.53 3.42
N PHE A 215 -13.04 -3.35 2.50
CA PHE A 215 -13.75 -4.48 1.91
C PHE A 215 -13.27 -5.84 2.41
N THR A 216 -11.97 -5.99 2.67
CA THR A 216 -11.36 -7.32 2.88
C THR A 216 -10.38 -7.39 4.06
N ARG A 217 -10.31 -8.55 4.71
CA ARG A 217 -9.29 -8.87 5.75
C ARG A 217 -8.55 -10.15 5.38
N PHE A 218 -7.26 -10.17 5.68
CA PHE A 218 -6.41 -11.35 5.44
C PHE A 218 -5.78 -11.84 6.73
N THR A 219 -5.90 -13.14 7.01
CA THR A 219 -4.98 -13.84 7.91
C THR A 219 -3.59 -13.86 7.28
N GLU A 220 -2.56 -14.24 8.05
CA GLU A 220 -1.20 -14.37 7.52
C GLU A 220 -1.15 -15.36 6.34
N SER A 221 -1.75 -16.55 6.48
CA SER A 221 -1.72 -17.57 5.43
C SER A 221 -2.60 -17.20 4.23
N GLY A 222 -3.72 -16.49 4.46
CA GLY A 222 -4.53 -15.92 3.39
C GLY A 222 -3.78 -14.85 2.59
N HIS A 223 -3.03 -13.99 3.29
CA HIS A 223 -2.14 -13.00 2.67
C HIS A 223 -1.01 -13.68 1.89
N ARG A 224 -0.39 -14.74 2.44
CA ARG A 224 0.60 -15.57 1.73
C ARG A 224 0.04 -16.14 0.43
N TYR A 225 -1.21 -16.63 0.44
CA TYR A 225 -1.86 -17.22 -0.72
C TYR A 225 -2.26 -16.19 -1.78
N LEU A 226 -2.64 -14.98 -1.37
CA LEU A 226 -2.84 -13.85 -2.28
C LEU A 226 -1.58 -13.63 -3.13
N PHE A 227 -0.40 -13.73 -2.50
CA PHE A 227 0.91 -13.68 -3.16
C PHE A 227 1.46 -15.06 -3.59
N ARG A 228 0.60 -16.05 -3.92
CA ARG A 228 1.05 -17.42 -4.29
C ARG A 228 2.01 -17.47 -5.48
N ARG A 229 2.01 -16.47 -6.38
CA ARG A 229 2.95 -16.38 -7.53
C ARG A 229 4.23 -15.60 -7.18
N PHE A 230 4.56 -15.53 -5.90
CA PHE A 230 5.79 -14.97 -5.38
C PHE A 230 6.48 -16.00 -4.47
N ALA A 231 7.79 -16.12 -4.61
CA ALA A 231 8.63 -16.84 -3.67
C ALA A 231 8.72 -16.05 -2.36
N LEU A 232 8.49 -16.72 -1.23
CA LEU A 232 8.52 -16.09 0.09
C LEU A 232 9.95 -15.77 0.50
N ILE A 233 10.20 -14.53 0.94
CA ILE A 233 11.42 -14.14 1.65
C ILE A 233 11.14 -14.05 3.15
N ASP A 234 10.01 -13.45 3.51
CA ASP A 234 9.58 -13.25 4.90
C ASP A 234 8.09 -12.91 4.97
N SER A 235 7.42 -13.29 6.04
CA SER A 235 6.04 -12.88 6.34
C SER A 235 5.77 -13.00 7.84
N GLY A 236 4.72 -12.33 8.31
CA GLY A 236 4.34 -12.38 9.71
C GLY A 236 3.52 -11.19 10.17
N ALA A 237 3.51 -10.92 11.48
CA ALA A 237 2.75 -9.83 12.07
C ALA A 237 3.40 -8.46 11.81
N SER A 238 2.64 -7.51 11.28
CA SER A 238 3.03 -6.09 11.19
C SER A 238 2.55 -5.27 12.40
N GLY A 239 1.62 -5.81 13.20
CA GLY A 239 1.26 -5.34 14.54
C GLY A 239 0.70 -6.48 15.38
N GLY A 240 1.04 -6.54 16.67
CA GLY A 240 0.78 -7.71 17.52
C GLY A 240 -0.56 -7.70 18.26
N PRO A 241 -0.81 -8.74 19.07
CA PRO A 241 -2.03 -8.90 19.85
C PRO A 241 -2.30 -7.79 20.86
N GLY A 242 -1.26 -7.17 21.43
CA GLY A 242 -1.41 -6.04 22.35
C GLY A 242 -1.98 -4.81 21.67
N ARG A 243 -1.55 -4.52 20.43
CA ARG A 243 -2.15 -3.46 19.59
C ARG A 243 -3.59 -3.79 19.22
N GLN A 244 -3.86 -5.05 18.84
CA GLN A 244 -5.19 -5.52 18.51
C GLN A 244 -6.14 -5.32 19.71
N LEU A 245 -5.74 -5.74 20.91
CA LEU A 245 -6.51 -5.60 22.15
C LEU A 245 -6.85 -4.14 22.44
N MET A 246 -5.84 -3.26 22.36
CA MET A 246 -6.03 -1.83 22.58
C MET A 246 -7.08 -1.23 21.63
N TRP A 247 -7.12 -1.66 20.36
CA TRP A 247 -8.14 -1.21 19.42
C TRP A 247 -9.51 -1.88 19.66
N ALA A 248 -9.54 -3.15 20.04
CA ALA A 248 -10.76 -3.85 20.41
C ALA A 248 -11.46 -3.14 21.59
N VAL A 249 -10.70 -2.70 22.60
CA VAL A 249 -11.22 -1.92 23.74
C VAL A 249 -11.82 -0.58 23.28
N ASP A 250 -11.13 0.18 22.42
CA ASP A 250 -11.66 1.45 21.87
C ASP A 250 -13.04 1.22 21.25
N TYR A 251 -13.13 0.27 20.32
CA TYR A 251 -14.35 0.02 19.56
C TYR A 251 -15.46 -0.63 20.37
N PHE A 252 -15.13 -1.52 21.31
CA PHE A 252 -16.12 -2.09 22.21
C PHE A 252 -16.78 -0.98 23.07
N VAL A 253 -15.98 -0.20 23.79
CA VAL A 253 -16.49 0.87 24.68
C VAL A 253 -17.22 1.94 23.88
N ARG A 254 -16.66 2.36 22.75
CA ARG A 254 -17.32 3.27 21.80
C ARG A 254 -18.71 2.79 21.41
N SER A 255 -18.87 1.49 21.16
CA SER A 255 -20.14 0.92 20.69
C SER A 255 -21.16 0.87 21.83
N VAL A 256 -20.75 0.44 23.02
CA VAL A 256 -21.61 0.39 24.23
C VAL A 256 -22.14 1.78 24.57
N PHE A 257 -21.26 2.79 24.60
CA PHE A 257 -21.62 4.16 25.01
C PHE A 257 -22.01 5.07 23.84
N ARG A 258 -21.97 4.57 22.60
CA ARG A 258 -22.19 5.35 21.36
C ARG A 258 -21.31 6.63 21.31
N SER A 259 -20.11 6.55 21.87
CA SER A 259 -19.24 7.72 22.10
C SER A 259 -17.80 7.45 21.67
N ARG A 260 -17.35 8.20 20.66
CA ARG A 260 -15.95 8.15 20.20
C ARG A 260 -14.98 8.54 21.31
N ALA A 261 -15.36 9.52 22.14
CA ALA A 261 -14.55 9.99 23.26
C ALA A 261 -14.41 8.91 24.34
N ALA A 262 -15.50 8.21 24.70
CA ALA A 262 -15.46 7.12 25.67
C ALA A 262 -14.51 5.99 25.21
N GLY A 263 -14.58 5.60 23.93
CA GLY A 263 -13.66 4.63 23.35
C GLY A 263 -12.20 5.07 23.41
N LYS A 264 -11.91 6.34 23.07
CA LYS A 264 -10.54 6.88 23.18
C LYS A 264 -10.04 6.93 24.63
N ILE A 265 -10.88 7.30 25.59
CA ILE A 265 -10.52 7.31 27.02
C ILE A 265 -10.23 5.88 27.49
N ALA A 266 -11.09 4.91 27.16
CA ALA A 266 -10.86 3.51 27.53
C ALA A 266 -9.58 2.95 26.90
N LYS A 267 -9.30 3.29 25.64
CA LYS A 267 -8.04 2.95 24.97
C LYS A 267 -6.81 3.41 25.76
N LEU A 268 -6.86 4.59 26.41
CA LEU A 268 -5.77 5.09 27.24
C LEU A 268 -5.48 4.20 28.46
N ALA A 269 -6.46 3.46 28.98
CA ALA A 269 -6.22 2.52 30.08
C ALA A 269 -5.48 1.25 29.63
N PHE A 270 -5.40 1.00 28.31
CA PHE A 270 -4.79 -0.21 27.71
C PHE A 270 -3.59 0.09 26.80
N PHE A 271 -3.05 1.32 26.83
CA PHE A 271 -1.90 1.69 25.99
C PHE A 271 -0.67 0.79 26.22
N TRP A 272 -0.51 0.31 27.45
CA TRP A 272 0.61 -0.52 27.87
C TRP A 272 0.61 -1.90 27.19
N ALA A 273 -0.54 -2.37 26.71
CA ALA A 273 -0.66 -3.66 26.02
C ALA A 273 0.25 -3.74 24.79
N VAL A 274 0.45 -2.63 24.09
CA VAL A 274 1.33 -2.55 22.91
C VAL A 274 2.79 -2.90 23.24
N TYR A 275 3.25 -2.69 24.47
CA TYR A 275 4.62 -3.05 24.85
C TYR A 275 4.83 -4.56 24.98
N PHE A 276 3.77 -5.33 25.24
CA PHE A 276 3.84 -6.80 25.23
C PHE A 276 4.11 -7.36 23.84
N ASP A 277 3.74 -6.66 22.76
CA ASP A 277 4.06 -7.07 21.38
C ASP A 277 5.58 -7.28 21.17
N ALA A 278 6.43 -6.65 21.96
CA ALA A 278 7.89 -6.80 21.84
C ALA A 278 8.43 -8.12 22.41
N ILE A 279 7.67 -8.81 23.27
CA ILE A 279 8.07 -10.06 23.92
C ILE A 279 7.24 -11.27 23.49
N ILE A 280 6.14 -11.06 22.75
CA ILE A 280 5.33 -12.14 22.20
C ILE A 280 6.11 -12.82 21.07
N PRO A 281 6.32 -14.15 21.13
CA PRO A 281 6.96 -14.92 20.06
C PRO A 281 6.20 -14.80 18.72
N ALA A 282 6.92 -14.95 17.60
CA ALA A 282 6.36 -14.67 16.26
C ALA A 282 5.19 -15.59 15.88
N ASP A 283 5.30 -16.88 16.21
CA ASP A 283 4.27 -17.92 16.06
C ASP A 283 2.98 -17.57 16.83
N TYR A 284 3.10 -17.07 18.07
CA TYR A 284 1.95 -16.60 18.83
C TYR A 284 1.42 -15.24 18.36
N ALA A 285 2.30 -14.37 17.83
CA ALA A 285 1.93 -13.03 17.41
C ALA A 285 1.03 -13.04 16.18
N ILE A 286 1.23 -13.96 15.23
CA ILE A 286 0.51 -13.96 13.95
C ILE A 286 -0.98 -14.29 14.10
N ASP A 287 -1.34 -15.18 15.04
CA ASP A 287 -2.74 -15.59 15.24
C ASP A 287 -3.60 -14.48 15.85
N GLY A 288 -3.00 -13.54 16.59
CA GLY A 288 -3.68 -12.38 17.19
C GLY A 288 -3.28 -11.05 16.56
N ALA A 289 -2.62 -11.06 15.40
CA ALA A 289 -2.04 -9.85 14.83
C ALA A 289 -3.12 -8.82 14.44
N SER A 290 -2.82 -7.54 14.69
CA SER A 290 -3.66 -6.44 14.18
C SER A 290 -3.55 -6.32 12.66
N GLY A 291 -2.38 -6.66 12.11
CA GLY A 291 -2.09 -6.66 10.68
C GLY A 291 -0.92 -7.58 10.37
N VAL A 292 -0.81 -7.97 9.10
CA VAL A 292 0.21 -8.90 8.60
C VAL A 292 1.04 -8.27 7.49
N TYR A 293 2.20 -8.83 7.19
CA TYR A 293 3.05 -8.42 6.07
C TYR A 293 3.50 -9.61 5.23
N PHE A 294 3.89 -9.32 3.99
CA PHE A 294 4.51 -10.25 3.07
C PHE A 294 5.68 -9.56 2.36
N LEU A 295 6.83 -10.22 2.29
CA LEU A 295 7.98 -9.85 1.48
C LEU A 295 8.33 -11.03 0.60
N GLY A 296 8.36 -10.81 -0.72
CA GLY A 296 8.62 -11.88 -1.67
C GLY A 296 9.24 -11.42 -2.97
N THR A 297 9.72 -12.39 -3.74
CA THR A 297 10.28 -12.18 -5.09
C THR A 297 9.29 -12.72 -6.13
N LYS A 298 9.09 -12.00 -7.23
CA LYS A 298 8.28 -12.44 -8.37
C LYS A 298 8.71 -13.84 -8.82
N SER A 299 7.75 -14.75 -8.96
CA SER A 299 7.95 -16.14 -9.35
C SER A 299 7.03 -16.50 -10.53
N ASP A 300 7.50 -17.41 -11.38
CA ASP A 300 6.66 -18.04 -12.42
C ASP A 300 5.91 -19.26 -11.88
N GLN A 301 6.37 -19.82 -10.76
CA GLN A 301 5.71 -20.92 -10.06
C GLN A 301 4.74 -20.39 -9.00
N ALA A 302 3.52 -20.93 -9.02
CA ALA A 302 2.54 -20.71 -7.97
C ALA A 302 2.70 -21.74 -6.85
N VAL A 303 2.55 -21.29 -5.61
CA VAL A 303 2.50 -22.16 -4.43
C VAL A 303 1.21 -22.98 -4.49
N GLY A 304 1.33 -24.30 -4.35
CA GLY A 304 0.20 -25.23 -4.32
C GLY A 304 -0.54 -25.24 -2.98
N PRO A 305 -1.75 -25.84 -2.92
CA PRO A 305 -2.57 -25.87 -1.70
C PRO A 305 -1.85 -26.46 -0.47
N ASP A 306 -1.18 -27.60 -0.62
CA ASP A 306 -0.50 -28.27 0.49
C ASP A 306 0.61 -27.41 1.11
N ALA A 307 1.32 -26.66 0.27
CA ALA A 307 2.38 -25.77 0.72
C ALA A 307 1.84 -24.56 1.51
N ILE A 308 0.58 -24.16 1.30
CA ILE A 308 -0.07 -23.11 2.10
C ILE A 308 -0.49 -23.63 3.47
N ILE A 309 -0.97 -24.87 3.54
CA ILE A 309 -1.27 -25.51 4.82
C ILE A 309 0.03 -25.68 5.62
N ALA A 310 1.10 -26.17 4.98
CA ALA A 310 2.41 -26.31 5.61
C ALA A 310 3.09 -24.97 5.94
N HIS A 311 2.66 -23.86 5.33
CA HIS A 311 3.16 -22.52 5.62
C HIS A 311 2.64 -21.98 6.95
N TYR A 312 1.51 -22.49 7.46
CA TYR A 312 0.97 -22.03 8.74
C TYR A 312 2.02 -22.22 9.86
N GLY A 313 2.47 -21.10 10.42
CA GLY A 313 3.46 -21.06 11.50
C GLY A 313 2.90 -20.53 12.80
N GLY A 314 1.57 -20.59 12.99
CA GLY A 314 0.91 -20.09 14.19
C GLY A 314 0.88 -21.15 15.29
N ALA A 315 0.25 -20.81 16.42
CA ALA A 315 0.24 -21.62 17.63
C ALA A 315 -1.10 -22.35 17.87
N GLN A 316 -1.94 -22.53 16.85
CA GLN A 316 -3.18 -23.32 16.91
C GLN A 316 -2.99 -24.81 16.61
#